data_AF-A0A7W0ZW27-F1
#
_entry.id   AF-A0A7W0ZW27-F1
#
_cell.length_a   1.000
_cell.length_b   1.000
_cell.length_c   1.000
_cell.angle_alpha   90.00
_cell.angle_beta   90.00
_cell.angle_gamma   90.00
#
_symmetry.space_group_name_H-M   'P 1'
#
loop_
_entity.id
_entity.type
_entity.pdbx_description
1 polymer ?
#
loop_
_entity_poly.entity_id
_entity_poly.type
_entity_poly.pdbx_seq_one_letter_code
_entity_poly.pdbx_strand_id
1 'polypeptide(L)'
;MSWNRRDVLGALGVGSASTLLWAFGCGAPPAPFVLAPQQASGEVRAWLRDAVARLATKYQVVHALAVSRRRTTGAIDLGGTGVARARRDGVVLTIRDRDGMWHEHVSSDLSAKGVLEAVRRLAGAVPPSR
;
A
#
# COMPACT_ATOMS: atom_id res chain seq x y z
N MET A 1 -10.69 31.73 -6.17
CA MET A 1 -10.40 30.66 -5.19
C MET A 1 -11.16 29.41 -5.59
N SER A 2 -10.51 28.44 -6.23
CA SER A 2 -11.13 27.18 -6.63
C SER A 2 -10.95 26.16 -5.50
N TRP A 3 -12.04 25.81 -4.84
CA TRP A 3 -12.02 24.79 -3.78
C TRP A 3 -12.01 23.38 -4.39
N ASN A 4 -11.05 22.56 -3.99
CA ASN A 4 -10.93 21.17 -4.44
C ASN A 4 -11.87 20.26 -3.62
N ARG A 5 -12.50 19.29 -4.26
CA ARG A 5 -13.38 18.29 -3.61
C ARG A 5 -12.70 17.56 -2.44
N ARG A 6 -11.38 17.40 -2.47
CA ARG A 6 -10.59 16.83 -1.36
C ARG A 6 -10.52 17.75 -0.15
N ASP A 7 -10.46 19.07 -0.36
CA ASP A 7 -10.42 20.06 0.71
C ASP A 7 -11.80 20.22 1.35
N VAL A 8 -12.87 20.14 0.56
CA VAL A 8 -14.26 20.13 1.04
C VAL A 8 -14.55 18.89 1.89
N LEU A 9 -14.07 17.71 1.47
CA LEU A 9 -14.22 16.47 2.24
C LEU A 9 -13.29 16.40 3.46
N GLY A 10 -12.13 17.06 3.41
CA GLY A 10 -11.26 17.23 4.58
C GLY A 10 -11.87 18.17 5.63
N ALA A 11 -12.48 19.27 5.17
CA ALA A 11 -13.15 20.24 6.04
C ALA A 11 -14.43 19.68 6.68
N LEU A 12 -15.25 18.95 5.90
CA LEU A 12 -16.46 18.30 6.41
C LEU A 12 -16.18 17.00 7.18
N GLY A 13 -15.04 16.34 6.93
CA GLY A 13 -14.68 15.06 7.55
C GLY A 13 -13.93 15.15 8.88
N VAL A 14 -13.43 16.33 9.26
CA VAL A 14 -12.66 16.53 10.51
C VAL A 14 -13.25 17.63 11.40
N GLY A 15 -13.96 18.62 10.83
CA GLY A 15 -14.48 19.75 11.60
C GLY A 15 -15.87 19.56 12.23
N SER A 16 -16.78 18.85 11.56
CA SER A 16 -18.21 18.91 11.94
C SER A 16 -18.67 17.88 12.97
N ALA A 17 -17.90 16.81 13.21
CA ALA A 17 -18.24 15.84 14.25
C ALA A 17 -17.84 16.33 15.65
N SER A 18 -16.74 17.09 15.75
CA SER A 18 -16.13 17.45 17.04
C SER A 18 -16.93 18.51 17.82
N THR A 19 -17.73 19.35 17.14
CA THR A 19 -18.55 20.38 17.81
C THR A 19 -19.95 19.88 18.18
N LEU A 20 -20.49 18.88 17.48
CA LEU A 20 -21.79 18.28 17.82
C LEU A 20 -21.67 17.20 18.91
N LEU A 21 -20.53 16.49 18.98
CA LEU A 21 -20.29 15.48 20.01
C LEU A 21 -20.03 16.07 21.41
N TRP A 22 -19.62 17.34 21.50
CA TRP A 22 -19.42 18.01 22.79
C TRP A 22 -20.73 18.55 23.40
N ALA A 23 -21.77 18.81 22.59
CA ALA A 23 -23.04 19.35 23.06
C ALA A 23 -24.00 18.29 23.67
N PHE A 24 -23.78 17.00 23.41
CA PHE A 24 -24.67 15.91 23.83
C PHE A 24 -24.07 14.93 24.86
N GLY A 25 -22.91 15.24 25.44
CA GLY A 25 -22.42 14.52 26.63
C GLY A 25 -22.13 13.03 26.42
N CYS A 26 -21.93 12.55 25.19
CA CYS A 26 -21.54 11.18 24.92
C CYS A 26 -20.01 11.08 24.76
N GLY A 27 -19.40 10.21 25.57
CA GLY A 27 -17.96 10.04 25.69
C GLY A 27 -17.22 9.99 24.35
N ALA A 28 -16.03 10.58 24.35
CA ALA A 28 -15.17 10.66 23.18
C ALA A 28 -15.04 9.28 22.51
N PRO A 29 -15.25 9.16 21.19
CA PRO A 29 -15.02 7.91 20.50
C PRO A 29 -13.55 7.50 20.73
N PRO A 30 -13.27 6.19 20.91
CA PRO A 30 -11.90 5.72 21.12
C PRO A 30 -11.01 6.26 20.01
N ALA A 31 -9.90 6.89 20.43
CA ALA A 31 -8.96 7.50 19.50
C ALA A 31 -8.62 6.48 18.39
N PRO A 32 -8.76 6.83 17.11
CA PRO A 32 -8.44 5.92 16.04
C PRO A 32 -6.97 5.53 16.20
N PHE A 33 -6.70 4.24 16.40
CA PHE A 33 -5.35 3.71 16.43
C PHE A 33 -4.78 3.89 15.02
N VAL A 34 -4.05 4.99 14.81
CA VAL A 34 -3.34 5.26 13.57
C VAL A 34 -2.12 4.34 13.58
N LEU A 35 -2.28 3.11 13.10
CA LEU A 35 -1.12 2.32 12.70
C LEU A 35 -0.34 3.17 11.70
N ALA A 36 0.90 3.50 12.07
CA ALA A 36 1.80 4.23 11.22
C ALA A 36 1.78 3.63 9.81
N PRO A 37 1.90 4.44 8.74
CA PRO A 37 2.02 3.90 7.41
C PRO A 37 3.18 2.89 7.37
N GLN A 38 2.90 1.58 7.30
CA GLN A 38 3.80 0.57 6.70
C GLN A 38 4.11 0.90 5.21
N GLN A 39 4.22 2.17 4.84
CA GLN A 39 4.76 2.57 3.55
C GLN A 39 6.26 2.28 3.59
N ALA A 40 6.58 1.00 3.39
CA ALA A 40 7.91 0.41 3.50
C ALA A 40 8.62 0.77 4.80
N SER A 41 8.44 -0.06 5.84
CA SER A 41 9.41 -0.08 6.95
C SER A 41 10.84 -0.11 6.37
N GLY A 42 11.82 0.44 7.09
CA GLY A 42 13.21 0.47 6.61
C GLY A 42 13.69 -0.90 6.12
N GLU A 43 13.17 -1.97 6.74
CA GLU A 43 13.38 -3.37 6.38
C GLU A 43 12.84 -3.74 5.00
N VAL A 44 11.55 -3.47 4.70
CA VAL A 44 10.98 -3.76 3.36
C VAL A 44 11.77 -3.03 2.29
N ARG A 45 12.18 -1.78 2.56
CA ARG A 45 13.02 -1.01 1.63
C ARG A 45 14.39 -1.66 1.45
N ALA A 46 15.01 -2.15 2.50
CA ALA A 46 16.29 -2.85 2.44
C ALA A 46 16.17 -4.15 1.64
N TRP A 47 15.14 -4.97 1.90
CA TRP A 47 14.89 -6.21 1.17
C TRP A 47 14.60 -5.97 -0.32
N LEU A 48 13.83 -4.94 -0.65
CA LEU A 48 13.59 -4.57 -2.05
C LEU A 48 14.87 -4.08 -2.73
N ARG A 49 15.74 -3.32 -2.04
CA ARG A 49 17.04 -2.93 -2.59
C ARG A 49 17.93 -4.15 -2.86
N ASP A 50 18.00 -5.09 -1.92
CA ASP A 50 18.77 -6.33 -2.09
C ASP A 50 18.20 -7.16 -3.25
N ALA A 51 16.87 -7.29 -3.34
CA ALA A 51 16.21 -7.95 -4.46
C ALA A 51 16.56 -7.32 -5.82
N VAL A 52 16.52 -5.98 -5.91
CA VAL A 52 16.90 -5.25 -7.12
C VAL A 52 18.37 -5.49 -7.46
N ALA A 53 19.27 -5.38 -6.48
CA ALA A 53 20.70 -5.61 -6.70
C ALA A 53 20.98 -7.02 -7.23
N ARG A 54 20.31 -8.05 -6.69
CA ARG A 54 20.43 -9.43 -7.16
C ARG A 54 19.94 -9.60 -8.59
N LEU A 55 18.77 -9.06 -8.92
CA LEU A 55 18.18 -9.17 -10.26
C LEU A 55 18.97 -8.37 -11.30
N ALA A 56 19.54 -7.22 -10.92
CA ALA A 56 20.34 -6.36 -11.79
C ALA A 56 21.63 -7.03 -12.28
N THR A 57 22.09 -8.12 -11.64
CA THR A 57 23.20 -8.93 -12.16
C THR A 57 22.85 -9.72 -13.43
N LYS A 58 21.56 -9.91 -13.72
CA LYS A 58 21.06 -10.74 -14.83
C LYS A 58 20.18 -9.99 -15.82
N TYR A 59 19.49 -8.94 -15.37
CA TYR A 59 18.50 -8.21 -16.16
C TYR A 59 18.93 -6.76 -16.36
N GLN A 60 18.77 -6.24 -17.57
CA GLN A 60 19.14 -4.86 -17.91
C GLN A 60 18.25 -3.83 -17.20
N VAL A 61 16.99 -4.18 -16.97
CA VAL A 61 16.01 -3.30 -16.33
C VAL A 61 15.35 -4.05 -15.19
N VAL A 62 15.40 -3.45 -14.00
CA VAL A 62 14.77 -3.96 -12.79
C VAL A 62 14.10 -2.81 -12.06
N HIS A 63 12.82 -2.99 -11.72
CA HIS A 63 12.04 -2.03 -10.96
C HIS A 63 11.39 -2.70 -9.76
N ALA A 64 11.34 -1.98 -8.64
CA ALA A 64 10.66 -2.40 -7.42
C ALA A 64 9.80 -1.27 -6.91
N LEU A 65 8.52 -1.56 -6.65
CA LEU A 65 7.53 -0.62 -6.14
C LEU A 65 6.87 -1.20 -4.90
N ALA A 66 6.78 -0.40 -3.84
CA ALA A 66 5.93 -0.70 -2.69
C ALA A 66 4.59 0.05 -2.86
N VAL A 67 3.48 -0.68 -2.77
CA VAL A 67 2.13 -0.15 -3.01
C VAL A 67 1.32 -0.25 -1.72
N SER A 68 0.59 0.81 -1.40
CA SER A 68 -0.36 0.83 -0.29
C SER A 68 -1.73 1.31 -0.79
N ARG A 69 -2.76 0.51 -0.57
CA ARG A 69 -4.15 0.82 -0.90
C ARG A 69 -4.94 1.01 0.38
N ARG A 70 -5.58 2.17 0.53
CA ARG A 70 -6.51 2.47 1.63
C ARG A 70 -7.91 2.68 1.07
N ARG A 71 -8.91 2.05 1.70
CA ARG A 71 -10.34 2.22 1.40
C ARG A 71 -11.05 2.63 2.68
N THR A 72 -11.74 3.75 2.65
CA THR A 72 -12.66 4.16 3.71
C THR A 72 -14.08 4.01 3.19
N THR A 73 -14.95 3.38 3.97
CA THR A 73 -16.36 3.17 3.68
C THR A 73 -17.16 3.78 4.80
N GLY A 74 -17.91 4.84 4.51
CA GLY A 74 -18.91 5.40 5.41
C GLY A 74 -20.29 4.86 5.04
N ALA A 75 -21.08 4.52 6.06
CA ALA A 75 -22.49 4.18 5.95
C ALA A 75 -23.27 5.02 6.96
N ILE A 76 -24.43 5.52 6.54
CA ILE A 76 -25.40 6.22 7.38
C ILE A 76 -26.73 5.53 7.11
N ASP A 77 -27.34 4.97 8.14
CA ASP A 77 -28.67 4.34 8.07
C ASP A 77 -29.56 4.80 9.23
N LEU A 78 -30.79 4.28 9.29
CA LEU A 78 -31.75 4.63 10.34
C LEU A 78 -31.31 4.15 11.74
N GLY A 79 -30.37 3.22 11.83
CA GLY A 79 -29.82 2.66 13.07
C GLY A 79 -28.53 3.35 13.54
N GLY A 80 -27.90 4.19 12.72
CA GLY A 80 -26.77 5.01 13.12
C GLY A 80 -25.74 5.28 12.03
N THR A 81 -24.53 5.63 12.45
CA THR A 81 -23.40 5.90 11.56
C THR A 81 -22.32 4.82 11.72
N GLY A 82 -21.78 4.35 10.59
CA GLY A 82 -20.72 3.36 10.54
C GLY A 82 -19.58 3.82 9.64
N VAL A 83 -18.34 3.70 10.12
CA VAL A 83 -17.14 3.96 9.31
C VAL A 83 -16.22 2.74 9.36
N ALA A 84 -16.07 2.06 8.24
CA ALA A 84 -15.10 1.00 8.04
C ALA A 84 -13.86 1.53 7.30
N ARG A 85 -12.68 1.14 7.74
CA ARG A 85 -11.41 1.45 7.07
C ARG A 85 -10.69 0.13 6.78
N ALA A 86 -10.32 -0.08 5.53
CA ALA A 86 -9.54 -1.21 5.08
C ALA A 86 -8.24 -0.73 4.45
N ARG A 87 -7.13 -1.41 4.77
CA ARG A 87 -5.83 -1.16 4.16
C ARG A 87 -5.27 -2.48 3.64
N ARG A 88 -4.62 -2.41 2.48
CA ARG A 88 -3.84 -3.51 1.90
C ARG A 88 -2.54 -2.95 1.37
N ASP A 89 -1.43 -3.56 1.77
CA ASP A 89 -0.10 -3.20 1.27
C ASP A 89 0.46 -4.36 0.43
N GLY A 90 1.40 -4.06 -0.44
CA GLY A 90 2.03 -5.03 -1.32
C GLY A 90 3.28 -4.49 -2.01
N VAL A 91 3.94 -5.36 -2.76
CA VAL A 91 5.12 -5.05 -3.57
C VAL A 91 4.93 -5.55 -4.98
N VAL A 92 5.53 -4.82 -5.91
CA VAL A 92 5.63 -5.16 -7.32
C VAL A 92 7.10 -5.19 -7.68
N LEU A 93 7.54 -6.30 -8.25
CA LEU A 93 8.87 -6.47 -8.83
C LEU A 93 8.71 -6.71 -10.32
N THR A 94 9.44 -5.95 -11.12
CA THR A 94 9.37 -6.01 -12.57
C THR A 94 10.77 -6.12 -13.14
N ILE A 95 10.97 -7.02 -14.08
CA ILE A 95 12.22 -7.20 -14.81
C ILE A 95 11.96 -7.14 -16.31
N ARG A 96 13.00 -6.79 -17.07
CA ARG A 96 13.03 -6.98 -18.52
C ARG A 96 14.10 -8.00 -18.87
N ASP A 97 13.70 -9.07 -19.56
CA ASP A 97 14.63 -10.10 -20.00
C ASP A 97 15.44 -9.69 -21.24
N ARG A 98 16.34 -10.58 -21.66
CA ARG A 98 17.23 -10.38 -22.82
C ARG A 98 16.49 -10.28 -24.15
N ASP A 99 15.30 -10.88 -24.24
CA ASP A 99 14.45 -10.86 -25.43
C ASP A 99 13.56 -9.61 -25.44
N GLY A 100 13.70 -8.77 -24.41
CA GLY A 100 13.00 -7.51 -24.25
C GLY A 100 11.61 -7.67 -23.63
N MET A 101 11.23 -8.87 -23.21
CA MET A 101 9.94 -9.17 -22.59
C MET A 101 9.91 -8.74 -21.12
N TRP A 102 8.75 -8.24 -20.71
CA TRP A 102 8.51 -7.81 -19.34
C TRP A 102 7.95 -8.95 -18.50
N HIS A 103 8.53 -9.14 -17.32
CA HIS A 103 7.99 -10.07 -16.32
C HIS A 103 7.71 -9.31 -15.03
N GLU A 104 6.53 -9.56 -14.45
CA GLU A 104 6.06 -8.90 -13.25
C GLU A 104 5.67 -9.92 -12.19
N HIS A 105 6.00 -9.61 -10.93
CA HIS A 105 5.52 -10.34 -9.77
C HIS A 105 4.91 -9.37 -8.76
N VAL A 106 3.67 -9.64 -8.38
CA VAL A 106 2.91 -8.86 -7.39
C VAL A 106 2.66 -9.72 -6.15
N SER A 107 2.96 -9.20 -4.97
CA SER A 107 2.72 -9.89 -3.70
C SER A 107 2.18 -8.96 -2.63
N SER A 108 1.27 -9.44 -1.79
CA SER A 108 0.85 -8.79 -0.55
C SER A 108 1.66 -9.26 0.67
N ASP A 109 2.52 -10.27 0.52
CA ASP A 109 3.43 -10.72 1.58
C ASP A 109 4.66 -9.80 1.61
N LEU A 110 4.67 -8.92 2.61
CA LEU A 110 5.75 -7.95 2.85
C LEU A 110 6.90 -8.50 3.71
N SER A 111 6.98 -9.81 3.91
CA SER A 111 8.09 -10.43 4.64
C SER A 111 9.34 -10.58 3.76
N ALA A 112 10.50 -10.74 4.39
CA ALA A 112 11.74 -11.11 3.70
C ALA A 112 11.57 -12.37 2.83
N LYS A 113 10.80 -13.35 3.32
CA LYS A 113 10.51 -14.59 2.58
C LYS A 113 9.68 -14.31 1.33
N GLY A 114 8.62 -13.50 1.43
CA GLY A 114 7.78 -13.12 0.30
C GLY A 114 8.56 -12.39 -0.79
N VAL A 115 9.43 -11.45 -0.41
CA VAL A 115 10.32 -10.75 -1.35
C VAL A 115 11.31 -11.71 -2.02
N LEU A 116 11.90 -12.63 -1.26
CA LEU A 116 12.84 -13.61 -1.81
C LEU A 116 12.17 -14.62 -2.73
N GLU A 117 10.95 -15.03 -2.43
CA GLU A 117 10.15 -15.88 -3.32
C GLU A 117 9.80 -15.17 -4.63
N ALA A 118 9.45 -13.89 -4.57
CA ALA A 118 9.22 -13.06 -5.75
C ALA A 118 10.47 -13.02 -6.66
N VAL A 119 11.65 -12.82 -6.07
CA VAL A 119 12.93 -12.86 -6.81
C VAL A 119 13.15 -14.22 -7.46
N ARG A 120 12.91 -15.33 -6.74
CA ARG A 120 13.07 -16.69 -7.29
C ARG A 120 12.12 -16.94 -8.46
N ARG A 121 10.87 -16.53 -8.36
CA ARG A 121 9.88 -16.69 -9.43
C ARG A 121 10.29 -15.89 -10.67
N LEU A 122 10.73 -14.65 -10.50
CA LEU A 122 11.21 -13.84 -11.62
C LEU A 122 12.50 -14.39 -12.24
N ALA A 123 13.44 -14.87 -11.42
CA ALA A 123 14.66 -15.48 -11.89
C ALA A 123 14.45 -16.83 -12.61
N GLY A 124 13.41 -17.58 -12.26
CA GLY A 124 13.04 -18.87 -12.86
C GLY A 124 12.08 -18.77 -14.04
N ALA A 125 11.48 -17.60 -14.31
CA ALA A 125 10.60 -17.37 -15.47
C ALA A 125 11.37 -17.29 -16.80
N VAL A 126 12.70 -17.26 -16.76
CA VAL A 126 13.56 -17.30 -17.95
C VAL A 126 13.70 -18.75 -18.41
N PRO A 127 13.22 -19.13 -19.62
CA PRO A 127 13.56 -20.43 -20.17
C PRO A 127 15.08 -20.53 -20.38
N PRO A 128 15.72 -21.69 -20.11
CA PRO A 128 17.14 -21.86 -20.38
C PRO A 128 17.39 -21.65 -21.87
N SER A 129 18.30 -20.72 -22.21
CA SER A 129 18.77 -20.55 -23.58
C SER A 129 19.52 -21.82 -24.00
N ARG A 130 19.09 -22.42 -25.12
CA ARG A 130 19.89 -23.37 -25.89
C ARG A 130 20.84 -22.61 -26.80
#